data_AF-A0A7X8ZTW8-F1
#
_entry.id   AF-A0A7X8ZTW8-F1
#
_cell.length_a   1.000
_cell.length_b   1.000
_cell.length_c   1.000
_cell.angle_alpha   90.00
_cell.angle_beta   90.00
_cell.angle_gamma   90.00
#
_symmetry.space_group_name_H-M   'P 1'
#
loop_
_entity.id
_entity.type
_entity.pdbx_description
1 polymer ?
#
loop_
_entity_poly.entity_id
_entity_poly.type
_entity_poly.pdbx_seq_one_letter_code
_entity_poly.pdbx_strand_id
1 'polypeptide(L)' 'MRFEDFEENSLAITKDIYRSLDIPGFDAAEEEIKQYLNQKKGYKKNVYKYDDRTIQLVQENWNYALEQWNYKI' A
#
# COMPACT_ATOMS: atom_id res chain seq x y z
N MET A 1 3.26 0.33 -7.18
CA MET A 1 2.08 0.17 -6.31
C MET A 1 2.48 0.66 -4.94
N ARG A 2 1.82 1.69 -4.41
CA ARG A 2 2.11 2.21 -3.07
C ARG A 2 1.14 1.61 -2.05
N PHE A 3 1.49 1.69 -0.77
CA PHE A 3 0.63 1.15 0.28
C PHE A 3 -0.66 1.96 0.42
N GLU A 4 -0.62 3.26 0.16
CA GLU A 4 -1.79 4.14 0.19
C GLU A 4 -2.80 3.74 -0.89
N ASP A 5 -2.33 3.40 -2.10
CA ASP A 5 -3.18 2.92 -3.20
C ASP A 5 -3.91 1.62 -2.78
N PHE A 6 -3.24 0.77 -1.99
CA PHE A 6 -3.83 -0.44 -1.41
C PHE A 6 -4.87 -0.14 -0.34
N GLU A 7 -4.68 0.87 0.52
CA GLU A 7 -5.68 1.24 1.52
C GLU A 7 -6.97 1.79 0.87
N GLU A 8 -6.86 2.48 -0.27
CA GLU A 8 -8.01 3.00 -1.02
C GLU A 8 -8.79 1.91 -1.77
N ASN A 9 -8.10 0.89 -2.31
CA ASN A 9 -8.74 -0.15 -3.11
C ASN A 9 -8.14 -1.55 -2.92
N SER A 10 -8.18 -2.02 -1.67
CA SER A 10 -7.46 -3.25 -1.24
C SER A 10 -7.89 -4.51 -2.00
N LEU A 11 -9.18 -4.63 -2.32
CA LEU A 11 -9.72 -5.80 -3.04
C LEU A 11 -9.26 -5.83 -4.50
N ALA A 12 -9.32 -4.70 -5.21
CA ALA A 12 -8.89 -4.62 -6.60
C ALA A 12 -7.39 -4.90 -6.73
N ILE A 13 -6.58 -4.35 -5.83
CA ILE A 13 -5.13 -4.63 -5.81
C ILE A 13 -4.85 -6.10 -5.49
N THR A 14 -5.58 -6.70 -4.54
CA THR A 14 -5.42 -8.13 -4.26
C THR A 14 -5.74 -8.97 -5.50
N LYS A 15 -6.80 -8.63 -6.24
CA LYS A 15 -7.14 -9.29 -7.51
C LYS A 15 -6.05 -9.12 -8.57
N ASP A 16 -5.51 -7.91 -8.71
CA ASP A 16 -4.44 -7.61 -9.66
C ASP A 16 -3.14 -8.37 -9.34
N ILE A 17 -2.83 -8.58 -8.06
CA ILE A 17 -1.70 -9.41 -7.62
C ILE A 17 -1.92 -10.87 -8.01
N TYR A 18 -3.10 -11.44 -7.74
CA TYR A 18 -3.43 -12.82 -8.15
C TYR A 18 -3.27 -13.01 -9.66
N ARG A 19 -3.74 -12.04 -10.46
CA ARG A 19 -3.57 -12.08 -11.92
C ARG A 19 -2.12 -11.94 -12.34
N SER A 20 -1.35 -11.04 -11.71
CA SER A 20 0.05 -10.77 -12.10
C SER A 20 0.98 -11.92 -11.74
N LEU A 21 0.65 -12.67 -10.69
CA LEU A 21 1.43 -13.81 -10.21
C LEU A 21 0.86 -15.17 -10.68
N ASP A 22 -0.17 -15.16 -11.53
CA ASP A 22 -0.88 -16.35 -12.01
C ASP A 22 -1.32 -17.31 -10.89
N ILE A 23 -1.81 -16.73 -9.79
CA ILE A 23 -2.28 -17.50 -8.63
C ILE A 23 -3.75 -17.89 -8.90
N PRO A 24 -4.09 -19.19 -8.97
CA PRO A 24 -5.46 -19.63 -9.16
C PRO A 24 -6.29 -19.48 -7.88
N GLY A 25 -7.62 -19.54 -8.01
CA GLY A 25 -8.53 -19.64 -6.86
C GLY A 25 -8.96 -18.31 -6.24
N PHE A 26 -8.70 -17.17 -6.91
CA PHE A 26 -9.18 -15.87 -6.43
C PHE A 26 -10.70 -15.85 -6.22
N ASP A 27 -11.48 -16.36 -7.17
CA ASP A 27 -12.95 -16.31 -7.11
C ASP A 27 -13.51 -17.10 -5.91
N ALA A 28 -12.84 -18.19 -5.51
CA ALA A 28 -13.22 -18.97 -4.34
C ALA A 28 -12.81 -18.28 -3.03
N ALA A 29 -11.68 -17.57 -3.03
CA ALA A 29 -11.15 -16.86 -1.87
C ALA A 29 -11.70 -15.43 -1.72
N GLU A 30 -12.39 -14.89 -2.73
CA GLU A 30 -12.79 -13.48 -2.80
C GLU A 30 -13.62 -13.05 -1.57
N GLU A 31 -14.56 -13.89 -1.14
CA GLU A 31 -15.42 -13.59 0.01
C GLU A 31 -14.65 -13.61 1.33
N GLU A 32 -13.73 -14.55 1.53
CA GLU A 32 -12.86 -14.59 2.72
C GLU A 32 -11.90 -13.39 2.74
N ILE A 33 -11.32 -13.05 1.59
CA ILE A 33 -10.47 -11.87 1.40
C ILE A 33 -11.25 -10.59 1.73
N LYS A 34 -12.47 -10.43 1.21
CA LYS A 34 -13.34 -9.28 1.53
C LYS A 34 -13.63 -9.19 3.02
N GLN A 35 -13.96 -10.30 3.68
CA GLN A 35 -14.22 -10.32 5.12
C GLN A 35 -12.98 -9.87 5.91
N TYR A 36 -11.80 -10.39 5.58
CA TYR A 36 -10.55 -10.00 6.21
C TYR A 36 -10.21 -8.51 6.00
N LEU A 37 -10.38 -8.00 4.77
CA LEU A 37 -10.14 -6.60 4.46
C LEU A 37 -11.13 -5.66 5.20
N ASN A 38 -12.40 -6.07 5.31
CA ASN A 38 -13.41 -5.31 6.04
C ASN A 38 -13.11 -5.21 7.55
N GLN A 39 -12.56 -6.26 8.17
CA GLN A 39 -12.09 -6.20 9.56
C GLN A 39 -10.97 -5.17 9.74
N LYS A 40 -10.11 -5.01 8.73
CA LYS A 40 -8.94 -4.12 8.76
C LYS A 40 -9.27 -2.65 8.44
N LYS A 41 -10.40 -2.38 7.79
CA LYS A 41 -10.85 -1.03 7.37
C LYS A 41 -11.08 -0.06 8.55
N GLY A 42 -11.33 -0.58 9.75
CA GLY A 42 -11.48 0.24 10.97
C GLY A 42 -10.15 0.77 11.54
N TYR A 43 -9.00 0.34 11.02
CA TYR A 43 -7.70 0.77 11.51
C TYR A 43 -7.41 2.21 11.08
N LYS A 44 -7.66 3.16 11.98
CA LYS A 44 -7.30 4.56 11.79
C LYS A 44 -5.80 4.72 12.06
N LYS A 45 -4.97 4.76 11.01
CA LYS A 45 -3.58 5.22 11.15
C LYS A 45 -3.61 6.59 11.80
N ASN A 46 -2.90 6.75 12.91
CA ASN A 46 -2.63 8.09 13.43
C ASN A 46 -1.86 8.83 12.34
N VAL A 47 -2.37 9.99 11.92
CA VAL A 47 -1.66 10.88 11.00
C VAL A 47 -0.47 11.43 11.78
N TYR A 48 0.63 10.68 11.75
CA TYR A 48 1.87 11.10 12.36
C TYR A 48 2.52 12.10 11.42
N LYS A 49 2.51 13.38 11.82
CA LYS A 49 3.22 14.42 11.09
C LYS A 49 4.72 14.23 11.38
N TYR A 50 5.48 13.84 10.37
CA TYR A 50 6.94 13.84 10.48
C TYR A 50 7.45 15.27 10.65
N ASP A 51 8.49 15.43 11.48
CA ASP A 51 9.18 16.70 11.62
C ASP A 51 9.88 17.07 10.30
N ASP A 52 9.80 18.33 9.89
CA ASP A 52 10.29 18.80 8.59
C ASP A 52 11.80 18.52 8.41
N ARG A 53 12.58 18.54 9.50
CA ARG A 53 14.00 18.20 9.48
C ARG A 53 14.25 16.72 9.17
N THR A 54 13.36 15.85 9.63
CA THR A 54 13.43 14.40 9.35
C THR A 54 13.15 14.14 7.88
N ILE A 55 12.16 14.83 7.31
CA ILE A 55 11.84 14.74 5.87
C ILE A 55 13.03 15.23 5.04
N GLN A 56 13.63 16.37 5.39
CA GLN A 56 14.81 16.89 4.69
C GLN A 56 15.99 15.92 4.72
N LEU A 57 16.30 15.34 5.88
CA LEU A 57 17.40 14.36 5.98
C LEU A 57 17.17 13.12 5.11
N VAL A 58 15.94 12.62 5.06
CA VAL A 58 15.58 11.48 4.19
C VAL A 58 15.71 11.88 2.73
N GLN A 59 15.21 13.05 2.34
CA GLN A 59 15.35 13.55 0.97
C GLN A 59 16.83 13.69 0.61
N GLU A 60 17.64 14.41 1.38
CA GLU A 60 19.05 14.65 1.07
C GLU A 60 19.89 13.36 0.97
N ASN A 61 19.63 12.37 1.83
CA ASN A 61 20.44 11.16 1.87
C ASN A 61 19.88 10.02 1.00
N TRP A 62 18.58 10.04 0.65
CA TRP A 62 17.89 8.94 -0.05
C TRP A 62 17.20 9.41 -1.34
N ASN A 63 17.44 10.64 -1.81
CA ASN A 63 16.81 11.21 -3.02
C ASN A 63 16.92 10.25 -4.21
N TYR A 64 18.09 9.64 -4.39
CA TYR A 64 18.32 8.66 -5.45
C TYR A 64 17.32 7.51 -5.44
N ALA A 65 17.01 6.93 -4.27
CA ALA A 65 16.06 5.84 -4.16
C ALA A 65 14.62 6.31 -4.40
N LEU A 66 14.27 7.51 -3.93
CA LEU A 66 12.95 8.12 -4.13
C LEU A 66 12.69 8.40 -5.62
N GLU A 67 13.69 8.91 -6.34
CA GLU A 67 13.62 9.14 -7.79
C GLU A 67 13.48 7.82 -8.57
N GLN A 68 14.25 6.79 -8.22
CA GLN A 68 14.15 5.46 -8.85
C GLN A 68 12.76 4.84 -8.68
N TRP A 69 12.12 5.05 -7.53
CA TRP A 69 10.77 4.53 -7.26
C TRP A 69 9.66 5.49 -7.70
N ASN A 70 10.01 6.67 -8.24
CA ASN A 70 9.08 7.76 -8.55
C ASN A 70 8.14 8.07 -7.36
N TYR A 71 8.71 8.06 -6.15
CA TYR A 71 7.98 8.20 -4.90
C TYR A 71 8.12 9.61 -4.35
N LYS A 72 7.00 10.28 -4.08
CA LYS A 72 6.96 11.60 -3.45
C LYS A 72 6.44 11.45 -2.02
N ILE A 73 7.25 11.90 -1.06
CA ILE A 73 6.92 11.97 0.37
C ILE A 73 5.89 13.08 0.60
#